data_AF-A0A9P7C145-F1
#
_entry.id   AF-A0A9P7C145-F1
#
_cell.length_a   1.000
_cell.length_b   1.000
_cell.length_c   1.000
_cell.angle_alpha   90.00
_cell.angle_beta   90.00
_cell.angle_gamma   90.00
#
_symmetry.space_group_name_H-M   'P 1'
#
loop_
_entity.id
_entity.type
_entity.pdbx_description
1 polymer ?
#
loop_
_entity_poly.entity_id
_entity_poly.type
_entity_poly.pdbx_seq_one_letter_code
_entity_poly.pdbx_strand_id
1 'polypeptide(L)'
;MASTTKKGLRPQDVEAYDAHRRRLIEIYQLYEAQCQREGVVDFAELLLRAYELLSRNAPVREHYQRRFRHILVDEFQDTNTLQYKWLRLLAGGGAAIFAVGDDDQSIYAFRGANVGNIITVRSATSWIPPMR
;
A
#
# COMPACT_ATOMS: atom_id res chain seq x y z
N MET A 1 -8.62 -11.12 7.20
CA MET A 1 -7.99 -11.09 5.87
C MET A 1 -7.70 -9.66 5.40
N ALA A 2 -8.71 -8.82 5.19
CA ALA A 2 -8.52 -7.44 4.68
C ALA A 2 -7.52 -6.56 5.45
N SER A 3 -7.40 -6.70 6.77
CA SER A 3 -6.43 -5.92 7.57
C SER A 3 -4.97 -6.34 7.33
N THR A 4 -4.72 -7.61 6.99
CA THR A 4 -3.40 -8.16 6.69
C THR A 4 -2.92 -7.71 5.32
N THR A 5 -3.78 -7.81 4.31
CA THR A 5 -3.48 -7.39 2.93
C THR A 5 -3.22 -5.88 2.86
N LYS A 6 -3.95 -5.06 3.64
CA LYS A 6 -3.70 -3.61 3.78
C LYS A 6 -2.31 -3.26 4.33
N LYS A 7 -1.67 -4.17 5.07
CA LYS A 7 -0.29 -4.02 5.56
C LYS A 7 0.76 -4.53 4.56
N GLY A 8 0.31 -5.21 3.51
CA GLY A 8 1.14 -5.87 2.52
C GLY A 8 1.77 -7.16 3.02
N LEU A 9 1.08 -7.88 3.92
CA LEU A 9 1.58 -9.14 4.49
C LEU A 9 0.90 -10.32 3.80
N ARG A 10 1.68 -11.34 3.45
CA ARG A 10 1.17 -12.65 3.03
C ARG A 10 0.81 -13.50 4.25
N PRO A 11 0.02 -14.59 4.11
CA PRO A 11 -0.33 -15.42 5.26
C PRO A 11 0.88 -15.90 6.07
N GLN A 12 1.99 -16.23 5.41
CA GLN A 12 3.25 -16.66 6.04
C GLN A 12 3.96 -15.55 6.82
N ASP A 13 3.66 -14.28 6.56
CA ASP A 13 4.27 -13.13 7.23
C ASP A 13 3.48 -12.69 8.47
N VAL A 14 2.39 -13.39 8.81
CA VAL A 14 1.54 -13.07 9.96
C VAL A 14 1.94 -13.92 11.16
N GLU A 15 2.40 -13.25 12.22
CA GLU A 15 2.68 -13.92 13.49
C GLU A 15 1.38 -14.42 14.16
N ALA A 16 1.46 -15.63 14.72
CA ALA A 16 0.33 -16.39 15.22
C ALA A 16 0.41 -16.61 16.73
N TYR A 17 -0.08 -15.64 17.51
CA TYR A 17 0.09 -15.65 18.97
C TYR A 17 -0.98 -16.44 19.73
N ASP A 18 -2.14 -16.70 19.11
CA ASP A 18 -3.23 -17.47 19.72
C ASP A 18 -3.86 -18.47 18.73
N ALA A 19 -4.69 -19.38 19.25
CA ALA A 19 -5.33 -20.42 18.44
C ALA A 19 -6.31 -19.86 17.40
N HIS A 20 -7.00 -18.78 17.72
CA HIS A 20 -7.93 -18.12 16.81
C HIS A 20 -7.19 -17.46 15.63
N ARG A 21 -6.09 -16.78 15.90
CA ARG A 21 -5.17 -16.18 14.92
C ARG A 21 -4.59 -17.23 13.98
N ARG A 22 -4.13 -18.37 14.52
CA ARG A 22 -3.66 -19.51 13.72
C ARG A 22 -4.74 -20.00 12.76
N ARG A 23 -5.97 -20.16 13.24
CA ARG A 23 -7.08 -20.59 12.39
C ARG A 23 -7.39 -19.56 11.29
N LEU A 24 -7.35 -18.27 11.59
CA LEU A 24 -7.53 -17.22 10.58
C LEU A 24 -6.43 -17.22 9.50
N ILE A 25 -5.18 -17.52 9.88
CA ILE A 25 -4.06 -17.65 8.93
C ILE A 25 -4.29 -18.86 8.02
N GLU A 26 -4.68 -19.99 8.57
CA GLU A 26 -4.99 -21.20 7.81
C GLU A 26 -6.13 -20.96 6.79
N ILE A 27 -7.21 -20.31 7.22
CA ILE A 27 -8.31 -19.95 6.31
C ILE A 27 -7.81 -19.00 5.21
N TYR A 28 -6.94 -18.04 5.54
CA TYR A 28 -6.37 -17.14 4.54
C TYR A 28 -5.49 -17.88 3.52
N GLN A 29 -4.67 -18.83 3.96
CA GLN A 29 -3.88 -19.69 3.06
C GLN A 29 -4.76 -20.52 2.12
N LEU A 30 -5.82 -21.12 2.64
CA LEU A 30 -6.77 -21.90 1.83
C LEU A 30 -7.49 -21.03 0.80
N TYR A 31 -7.89 -19.81 1.20
CA TYR A 31 -8.50 -18.83 0.31
C TYR A 31 -7.54 -18.43 -0.83
N GLU A 32 -6.31 -18.05 -0.51
CA GLU A 32 -5.30 -17.68 -1.50
C GLU A 32 -5.04 -18.84 -2.48
N ALA A 33 -4.90 -20.07 -1.95
CA ALA A 33 -4.67 -21.25 -2.76
C ALA A 33 -5.84 -21.53 -3.71
N GLN A 34 -7.08 -21.30 -3.29
CA GLN A 34 -8.25 -21.42 -4.17
C GLN A 34 -8.23 -20.35 -5.27
N CYS A 35 -8.01 -19.08 -4.92
CA CYS A 35 -7.94 -17.99 -5.90
C CYS A 35 -6.84 -18.25 -6.94
N GLN A 36 -5.68 -18.75 -6.49
CA GLN A 36 -4.57 -19.09 -7.38
C GLN A 36 -4.90 -20.25 -8.32
N ARG A 37 -5.65 -21.27 -7.87
CA ARG A 37 -6.10 -22.38 -8.72
C ARG A 37 -7.07 -21.91 -9.80
N GLU A 38 -7.97 -20.99 -9.45
CA GLU A 38 -8.98 -20.46 -10.36
C GLU A 38 -8.45 -19.32 -11.25
N GLY A 39 -7.24 -18.82 -11.00
CA GLY A 39 -6.66 -17.69 -11.73
C GLY A 39 -7.38 -16.36 -11.46
N VAL A 40 -8.06 -16.24 -10.32
CA VAL A 40 -8.81 -15.04 -9.92
C VAL A 40 -8.03 -14.23 -8.88
N VAL A 41 -8.28 -12.92 -8.83
CA VAL A 41 -7.70 -12.01 -7.84
C VAL A 41 -8.78 -11.08 -7.30
N ASP A 42 -8.75 -10.82 -6.00
CA ASP A 42 -9.57 -9.76 -5.40
C ASP A 42 -8.87 -8.39 -5.53
N PHE A 43 -9.58 -7.31 -5.17
CA PHE A 43 -9.05 -5.95 -5.28
C PHE A 43 -7.80 -5.70 -4.43
N ALA A 44 -7.72 -6.26 -3.23
CA ALA A 44 -6.58 -6.05 -2.35
C ALA A 44 -5.36 -6.83 -2.83
N GLU A 45 -5.60 -8.04 -3.36
CA GLU A 45 -4.61 -8.92 -3.94
C GLU A 45 -4.01 -8.34 -5.23
N LEU A 46 -4.81 -7.65 -6.05
CA LEU A 46 -4.32 -6.96 -7.25
C LEU A 46 -3.22 -5.95 -6.91
N LEU A 47 -3.45 -5.11 -5.89
CA LEU A 47 -2.47 -4.13 -5.45
C LEU A 47 -1.25 -4.80 -4.80
N LEU A 48 -1.46 -5.85 -4.00
CA LEU A 48 -0.36 -6.58 -3.36
C LEU A 48 0.56 -7.21 -4.40
N ARG A 49 0.00 -7.87 -5.43
CA ARG A 49 0.77 -8.45 -6.53
C ARG A 49 1.48 -7.37 -7.36
N ALA A 50 0.83 -6.23 -7.61
CA ALA A 50 1.47 -5.12 -8.29
C ALA A 50 2.67 -4.58 -7.50
N TYR A 51 2.52 -4.44 -6.18
CA TYR A 51 3.62 -4.05 -5.28
C TYR A 51 4.77 -5.06 -5.32
N GLU A 52 4.48 -6.36 -5.19
CA GLU A 52 5.49 -7.43 -5.23
C GLU A 52 6.22 -7.48 -6.57
N LEU A 53 5.49 -7.34 -7.69
CA LEU A 53 6.06 -7.30 -9.03
C LEU A 53 7.07 -6.15 -9.16
N LEU A 54 6.67 -4.93 -8.80
CA LEU A 54 7.55 -3.77 -8.87
C LEU A 54 8.72 -3.86 -7.89
N SER A 55 8.52 -4.47 -6.72
CA SER A 55 9.60 -4.67 -5.75
C SER A 55 10.65 -5.65 -6.25
N ARG A 56 10.25 -6.72 -6.94
CA ARG A 56 11.14 -7.82 -7.34
C ARG A 56 11.67 -7.71 -8.77
N ASN A 57 11.03 -6.92 -9.63
CA ASN A 57 11.41 -6.77 -11.04
C ASN A 57 11.84 -5.32 -11.35
N ALA A 58 13.15 -5.08 -11.28
CA ALA A 58 13.73 -3.75 -11.54
C ALA A 58 13.43 -3.22 -12.95
N PRO A 59 13.58 -3.99 -14.05
CA PRO A 59 13.25 -3.51 -15.39
C PRO A 59 11.80 -3.02 -15.52
N VAL A 60 10.82 -3.75 -14.97
CA VAL A 60 9.41 -3.33 -14.99
C VAL A 60 9.20 -2.09 -14.14
N ARG A 61 9.80 -2.04 -12.94
CA ARG A 61 9.74 -0.86 -12.08
C ARG A 61 10.31 0.39 -12.76
N GLU A 62 11.49 0.29 -13.35
CA GLU A 62 12.18 1.39 -14.04
C GLU A 62 11.43 1.85 -15.30
N HIS A 63 10.75 0.93 -16.00
CA HIS A 63 9.86 1.29 -17.09
C HIS A 63 8.76 2.25 -16.61
N TYR A 64 8.07 1.92 -15.51
CA TYR A 64 7.01 2.77 -14.96
C TYR A 64 7.54 4.04 -14.29
N GLN A 65 8.68 3.97 -13.59
CA GLN A 65 9.35 5.13 -13.01
C GLN A 65 9.76 6.16 -14.07
N ARG A 66 10.20 5.72 -15.25
CA ARG A 66 10.49 6.62 -16.38
C ARG A 66 9.23 7.21 -16.98
N ARG A 67 8.15 6.43 -17.04
CA ARG A 67 6.85 6.86 -17.59
C ARG A 67 6.14 7.88 -16.69
N PHE A 68 6.10 7.64 -15.39
CA PHE A 68 5.37 8.47 -14.43
C PHE A 68 6.31 9.48 -13.75
N ARG A 69 6.55 10.60 -14.44
CA ARG A 69 7.40 11.70 -13.93
C ARG A 69 6.67 12.61 -12.93
N HIS A 70 5.35 12.64 -13.00
CA HIS A 70 4.48 13.39 -12.10
C HIS A 70 3.36 12.46 -11.65
N ILE A 71 3.09 12.41 -10.35
CA ILE A 71 2.07 11.54 -9.77
C ILE A 71 1.16 12.43 -8.92
N LEU A 72 -0.10 12.50 -9.30
CA LEU A 72 -1.14 13.19 -8.54
C LEU A 72 -1.89 12.15 -7.72
N VAL A 73 -2.03 12.39 -6.43
CA VAL A 73 -2.74 11.49 -5.51
C VAL A 73 -3.82 12.30 -4.82
N ASP A 74 -5.06 11.95 -5.10
CA ASP A 74 -6.22 12.52 -4.41
C ASP A 74 -6.57 11.68 -3.18
N GLU A 75 -7.31 12.26 -2.24
CA GLU A 75 -7.78 11.61 -1.01
C GLU A 75 -6.65 10.87 -0.25
N PHE A 76 -5.48 11.50 -0.14
CA PHE A 76 -4.28 10.88 0.41
C PHE A 76 -4.47 10.40 1.85
N GLN A 77 -5.36 11.02 2.61
CA GLN A 77 -5.72 10.63 3.98
C GLN A 77 -6.29 9.21 4.09
N ASP A 78 -6.92 8.69 3.04
CA ASP A 78 -7.49 7.33 3.01
C ASP A 78 -6.47 6.24 2.61
N THR A 79 -5.22 6.64 2.35
CA THR A 79 -4.16 5.74 1.90
C THR A 79 -3.72 4.77 3.01
N ASN A 80 -3.78 3.47 2.72
CA ASN A 80 -3.26 2.43 3.62
C ASN A 80 -1.75 2.16 3.42
N THR A 81 -1.15 1.36 4.30
CA THR A 81 0.30 1.06 4.28
C THR A 81 0.77 0.45 2.96
N LEU A 82 0.02 -0.49 2.38
CA LEU A 82 0.39 -1.11 1.10
C LEU A 82 0.35 -0.11 -0.06
N GLN A 83 -0.70 0.71 -0.14
CA GLN A 83 -0.83 1.77 -1.15
C GLN A 83 0.34 2.76 -1.07
N TYR A 84 0.70 3.17 0.15
CA TYR A 84 1.85 4.05 0.37
C TYR A 84 3.17 3.41 -0.08
N LYS A 85 3.43 2.14 0.29
CA LYS A 85 4.64 1.42 -0.13
C LYS A 85 4.72 1.29 -1.66
N TRP A 86 3.60 0.99 -2.31
CA TRP A 86 3.50 0.92 -3.77
C TRP A 86 3.76 2.27 -4.44
N LEU A 87 3.16 3.35 -3.94
CA LEU A 87 3.40 4.70 -4.44
C LEU A 87 4.87 5.11 -4.31
N ARG A 88 5.52 4.78 -3.17
CA ARG A 88 6.93 5.06 -2.94
C ARG A 88 7.84 4.31 -3.91
N LEU A 89 7.53 3.05 -4.24
CA LEU A 89 8.27 2.31 -5.27
C LEU A 89 8.16 2.97 -6.64
N LEU A 90 6.96 3.43 -7.02
CA LEU A 90 6.76 4.12 -8.30
C LEU A 90 7.42 5.49 -8.36
N ALA A 91 7.41 6.24 -7.26
CA ALA A 91 8.03 7.56 -7.21
C ALA A 91 9.55 7.52 -7.07
N GLY A 92 10.13 6.38 -6.68
CA GLY A 92 11.56 6.22 -6.42
C GLY A 92 12.49 6.55 -7.59
N GLY A 93 11.97 6.68 -8.81
CA GLY A 93 12.71 7.14 -10.00
C GLY A 93 12.81 8.66 -10.16
N GLY A 94 12.49 9.42 -9.10
CA GLY A 94 12.53 10.89 -9.11
C GLY A 94 11.24 11.54 -9.62
N ALA A 95 10.09 10.86 -9.45
CA ALA A 95 8.81 11.45 -9.80
C ALA A 95 8.44 12.57 -8.81
N ALA A 96 7.88 13.67 -9.31
CA ALA A 96 7.26 14.68 -8.46
C ALA A 96 5.88 14.19 -8.01
N ILE A 97 5.66 14.08 -6.70
CA ILE A 97 4.37 13.68 -6.12
C ILE A 97 3.63 14.92 -5.67
N PHE A 98 2.39 15.08 -6.13
CA PHE A 98 1.45 16.07 -5.63
C PHE A 98 0.28 15.32 -4.98
N ALA A 99 0.17 15.40 -3.66
CA ALA A 99 -0.87 14.73 -2.90
C ALA A 99 -1.85 15.75 -2.32
N VAL A 100 -3.14 15.48 -2.48
CA VAL A 100 -4.24 16.26 -1.92
C VAL A 100 -4.97 15.38 -0.91
N GLY A 101 -5.38 15.98 0.21
CA GLY A 101 -6.17 15.29 1.22
C GLY A 101 -6.68 16.25 2.28
N ASP A 102 -7.68 15.80 3.03
CA ASP A 102 -8.32 16.56 4.11
C ASP A 102 -7.93 15.98 5.47
N ASP A 103 -7.20 16.77 6.27
CA ASP A 103 -6.73 16.39 7.61
C ASP A 103 -7.91 16.23 8.59
N ASP A 104 -9.02 16.96 8.42
CA ASP A 104 -10.19 16.92 9.31
C ASP A 104 -11.07 15.68 9.09
N GLN A 105 -10.90 14.98 7.95
CA GLN A 105 -11.56 13.70 7.65
C GLN A 105 -10.76 12.47 8.07
N SER A 106 -9.58 12.64 8.66
CA SER A 106 -8.71 11.54 9.12
C SER A 106 -9.19 10.78 10.38
N ILE A 107 -10.38 11.13 10.90
CA ILE A 107 -11.09 10.53 12.06
C ILE A 107 -11.44 9.03 11.93
N TYR A 108 -11.07 8.35 10.84
CA TYR A 108 -11.19 6.90 10.63
C TYR A 108 -9.93 6.07 10.99
N ALA A 109 -9.14 6.51 11.98
CA ALA A 109 -7.98 5.77 12.50
C ALA A 109 -8.27 4.29 12.87
N PHE A 110 -9.52 3.93 13.15
CA PHE A 110 -9.93 2.55 13.46
C PHE A 110 -9.88 1.57 12.27
N ARG A 111 -9.66 2.03 11.03
CA ARG A 111 -9.51 1.15 9.84
C ARG A 111 -8.06 0.90 9.39
N GLY A 112 -7.07 1.34 10.17
CA GLY A 112 -5.66 1.13 9.88
C GLY A 112 -5.03 2.19 8.97
N ALA A 113 -5.64 3.38 8.88
CA ALA A 113 -4.97 4.57 8.38
C ALA A 113 -3.89 4.98 9.38
N ASN A 114 -2.63 5.02 8.95
CA ASN A 114 -1.53 5.45 9.79
C ASN A 114 -1.37 6.96 9.67
N VAL A 115 -1.84 7.69 10.68
CA VAL A 115 -1.75 9.16 10.82
C VAL A 115 -0.29 9.67 10.68
N GLY A 116 0.71 8.79 10.79
CA GLY A 116 2.13 9.11 10.55
C GLY A 116 2.52 9.44 9.10
N ASN A 117 1.70 9.15 8.10
CA ASN A 117 2.04 9.46 6.70
C ASN A 117 1.98 10.97 6.40
N ILE A 118 0.99 11.68 6.94
CA ILE A 118 0.88 13.15 6.80
C ILE A 118 2.06 13.86 7.50
N ILE A 119 2.52 13.34 8.65
CA ILE A 119 3.66 13.92 9.38
C ILE A 119 5.01 13.60 8.71
N THR A 120 5.14 12.42 8.08
CA THR A 120 6.36 12.07 7.32
C THR A 120 6.51 12.94 6.07
N VAL A 121 5.39 13.31 5.44
CA VAL A 121 5.37 14.29 4.33
C VAL A 121 5.79 15.69 4.80
N ARG A 122 5.51 16.06 6.07
CA ARG A 122 5.99 17.30 6.72
C ARG A 122 7.47 17.30 7.16
N SER A 123 8.10 16.12 7.24
CA SER A 123 9.51 15.99 7.67
C SER A 123 10.47 15.87 6.48
N ALA A 124 9.95 15.49 5.31
CA ALA A 124 10.67 15.48 4.03
C ALA A 124 10.42 16.77 3.21
N THR A 125 9.97 17.84 3.85
CA THR A 125 9.51 19.07 3.21
C THR A 125 10.66 20.00 2.86
N SER A 126 11.41 19.63 1.82
CA SER A 126 12.04 20.61 0.93
C SER A 126 11.32 20.70 -0.43
N TRP A 127 10.17 20.05 -0.61
CA TRP A 127 9.55 19.86 -1.94
C TRP A 127 8.05 20.17 -2.05
N ILE A 128 7.39 20.67 -1.00
CA ILE A 128 5.96 21.06 -1.07
C ILE A 128 5.87 22.57 -0.85
N PRO A 129 5.54 23.37 -1.87
CA PRO A 129 5.35 24.80 -1.67
C PRO A 129 4.07 25.01 -0.85
N PRO A 130 4.06 25.93 0.13
CA PRO A 130 2.86 26.24 0.90
C PRO A 130 1.80 26.83 -0.03
N MET A 131 0.57 26.32 0.08
CA MET A 131 -0.60 26.96 -0.52
C MET A 131 -0.86 28.26 0.22
N ARG A 132 -0.99 29.36 -0.53
CA ARG A 132 -1.49 30.63 -0.01
C ARG A 132 -2.95 30.53 0.36
#